data_AF-A0A1F9RZ73-F1
#
_entry.id   AF-A0A1F9RZ73-F1
#
_cell.length_a   1.000
_cell.length_b   1.000
_cell.length_c   1.000
_cell.angle_alpha   90.00
_cell.angle_beta   90.00
_cell.angle_gamma   90.00
#
_symmetry.space_group_name_H-M   'P 1'
#
loop_
_entity.id
_entity.type
_entity.pdbx_description
1 polymer ?
#
loop_
_entity_poly.entity_id
_entity_poly.type
_entity_poly.pdbx_seq_one_letter_code
_entity_poly.pdbx_strand_id
1 'polypeptide(L)'
;MRIVLCALALCGALNGFVCAQESVRPEVTALLARMPPFLRTLKLPPVIWHDLPAGTARGGEKSDLGLELWVPKGADMADIFCHELAHIQQDRHPAMARRFLEFRHDQPATQEKIGQIWLAVMRANNGELEPPYRLDGAAWAAINELKFPRRRADDLHALTKSIEYWAVSVELAFLAWKDGDMKRLGAHLSEEEAAFLAPLFP
;
A
#
# COMPACT_ATOMS: atom_id res chain seq x y z
N MET A 1 -4.43 -45.63 -20.19
CA MET A 1 -4.07 -44.24 -20.56
C MET A 1 -5.37 -43.45 -20.74
N ARG A 2 -5.80 -42.73 -19.69
CA ARG A 2 -6.91 -41.77 -19.72
C ARG A 2 -6.36 -40.49 -19.10
N ILE A 3 -6.30 -39.43 -19.88
CA ILE A 3 -5.90 -38.09 -19.46
C ILE A 3 -7.14 -37.45 -18.82
N VAL A 4 -7.14 -37.17 -17.52
CA VAL A 4 -8.16 -36.29 -16.90
C VAL A 4 -7.52 -34.97 -16.58
N LEU A 5 -7.41 -34.17 -17.66
CA LEU A 5 -7.56 -32.71 -17.68
C LEU A 5 -7.26 -31.96 -16.39
N CYS A 6 -6.26 -32.28 -15.59
CA CYS A 6 -4.89 -32.73 -15.86
C CYS A 6 -4.13 -31.45 -16.15
N ALA A 7 -3.22 -31.05 -15.29
CA ALA A 7 -2.04 -31.87 -15.17
C ALA A 7 -1.89 -32.54 -13.81
N LEU A 8 -1.56 -33.81 -13.90
CA LEU A 8 -1.00 -34.64 -12.85
C LEU A 8 0.11 -33.93 -12.09
N ALA A 9 0.05 -34.16 -10.78
CA ALA A 9 1.14 -34.30 -9.83
C ALA A 9 2.56 -34.16 -10.41
N LEU A 10 3.36 -33.33 -9.73
CA LEU A 10 4.66 -33.80 -9.27
C LEU A 10 4.97 -33.16 -7.92
N CYS A 11 4.65 -33.92 -6.86
CA CYS A 11 5.51 -33.92 -5.68
C CYS A 11 6.88 -34.46 -6.12
N GLY A 12 7.77 -33.53 -6.50
CA GLY A 12 9.21 -33.77 -6.51
C GLY A 12 9.75 -33.35 -5.16
N ALA A 13 9.96 -34.32 -4.27
CA ALA A 13 10.56 -34.10 -2.98
C ALA A 13 11.95 -33.47 -3.15
N LEU A 14 12.11 -32.26 -2.61
CA LEU A 14 13.33 -31.78 -1.95
C LEU A 14 12.94 -30.54 -1.12
N ASN A 15 13.03 -30.69 0.20
CA ASN A 15 12.99 -29.64 1.22
C ASN A 15 11.66 -28.91 1.44
N GLY A 16 10.80 -29.56 2.24
CA GLY A 16 10.03 -28.91 3.30
C GLY A 16 9.17 -27.70 2.91
N PHE A 17 8.07 -27.92 2.20
CA PHE A 17 6.92 -27.01 2.28
C PHE A 17 5.63 -27.82 2.38
N VAL A 18 4.86 -27.48 3.41
CA VAL A 18 3.60 -28.09 3.78
C VAL A 18 2.59 -27.91 2.63
N CYS A 19 1.92 -29.01 2.28
CA CYS A 19 0.76 -29.01 1.40
C CYS A 19 -0.36 -28.22 2.10
N ALA A 20 -0.50 -26.94 1.77
CA ALA A 20 -1.56 -26.09 2.30
C ALA A 20 -2.89 -26.50 1.66
N GLN A 21 -3.73 -27.23 2.41
CA GLN A 21 -5.16 -27.09 2.22
C GLN A 21 -5.50 -25.63 2.52
N GLU A 22 -5.96 -24.89 1.50
CA GLU A 22 -6.29 -23.46 1.54
C GLU A 22 -7.49 -23.20 2.47
N SER A 23 -7.25 -23.26 3.77
CA SER A 23 -8.07 -22.56 4.76
C SER A 23 -7.57 -21.12 4.82
N VAL A 24 -8.46 -20.14 4.63
CA VAL A 24 -8.11 -18.74 4.86
C VAL A 24 -7.65 -18.62 6.31
N ARG A 25 -6.38 -18.25 6.53
CA ARG A 25 -5.80 -18.08 7.87
C ARG A 25 -6.73 -17.18 8.71
N PRO A 26 -7.08 -17.56 9.97
CA PRO A 26 -7.96 -16.77 10.82
C PRO A 26 -7.50 -15.31 10.99
N GLU A 27 -6.19 -15.06 10.97
CA GLU A 27 -5.59 -13.74 11.04
C GLU A 27 -5.98 -12.86 9.85
N VAL A 28 -6.03 -13.44 8.63
CA VAL A 28 -6.46 -12.72 7.42
C VAL A 28 -7.95 -12.36 7.52
N THR A 29 -8.78 -13.28 8.01
CA THR A 29 -10.20 -12.99 8.27
C THR A 29 -10.37 -11.88 9.32
N ALA A 30 -9.57 -11.90 10.39
CA ALA A 30 -9.58 -10.88 11.42
C ALA A 30 -9.12 -9.51 10.91
N LEU A 31 -8.08 -9.46 10.05
CA LEU A 31 -7.65 -8.23 9.40
C LEU A 31 -8.75 -7.67 8.49
N LEU A 32 -9.33 -8.52 7.63
CA LEU A 32 -10.39 -8.13 6.69
C LEU A 32 -11.64 -7.60 7.41
N ALA A 33 -12.00 -8.16 8.57
CA ALA A 33 -13.12 -7.69 9.37
C ALA A 33 -12.95 -6.26 9.90
N ARG A 34 -11.70 -5.78 10.03
CA ARG A 34 -11.35 -4.44 10.51
C ARG A 34 -11.24 -3.40 9.38
N MET A 35 -11.32 -3.84 8.12
CA MET A 35 -11.20 -2.95 6.97
C MET A 35 -12.50 -2.16 6.73
N PRO A 36 -12.41 -0.96 6.14
CA PRO A 36 -13.59 -0.22 5.73
C PRO A 36 -14.41 -1.03 4.70
N PRO A 37 -15.75 -0.83 4.62
CA PRO A 37 -16.63 -1.66 3.81
C PRO A 37 -16.20 -1.81 2.35
N PHE A 38 -15.73 -0.73 1.71
CA PHE A 38 -15.36 -0.75 0.29
C PHE A 38 -14.14 -1.66 0.00
N LEU A 39 -13.24 -1.84 0.96
CA LEU A 39 -12.12 -2.79 0.84
C LEU A 39 -12.54 -4.20 1.27
N ARG A 40 -13.42 -4.31 2.27
CA ARG A 40 -13.88 -5.60 2.79
C ARG A 40 -14.67 -6.44 1.78
N THR A 41 -15.37 -5.79 0.84
CA THR A 41 -16.16 -6.47 -0.19
C THR A 41 -15.32 -7.02 -1.35
N LEU A 42 -14.01 -6.76 -1.35
CA LEU A 42 -13.13 -7.29 -2.37
C LEU A 42 -13.00 -8.81 -2.24
N LYS A 43 -13.23 -9.53 -3.34
CA LYS A 43 -12.70 -10.89 -3.49
C LYS A 43 -11.17 -10.84 -3.29
N LEU A 44 -10.60 -11.54 -2.33
CA LEU A 44 -9.15 -11.51 -2.16
C LEU A 44 -8.45 -12.43 -3.18
N PRO A 45 -7.26 -12.07 -3.70
CA PRO A 45 -6.34 -13.06 -4.25
C PRO A 45 -5.86 -14.01 -3.15
N PRO A 46 -5.14 -15.10 -3.47
CA PRO A 46 -4.43 -15.89 -2.47
C PRO A 46 -3.58 -14.98 -1.58
N VAL A 47 -3.59 -15.22 -0.27
CA VAL A 47 -2.76 -14.48 0.69
C VAL A 47 -1.63 -15.38 1.15
N ILE A 48 -0.39 -14.98 0.87
CA ILE A 48 0.82 -15.67 1.26
C ILE A 48 1.33 -14.99 2.54
N TRP A 49 1.42 -15.76 3.62
CA TRP A 49 1.78 -15.25 4.94
C TRP A 49 3.15 -15.74 5.35
N HIS A 50 4.07 -14.81 5.54
CA HIS A 50 5.44 -15.05 5.99
C HIS A 50 5.59 -14.67 7.46
N ASP A 51 5.64 -15.67 8.34
CA ASP A 51 5.85 -15.45 9.77
C ASP A 51 7.32 -15.05 10.03
N LEU A 52 7.54 -13.88 10.66
CA LEU A 52 8.87 -13.34 10.95
C LEU A 52 9.13 -13.20 12.47
N PRO A 53 10.40 -13.19 12.90
CA PRO A 53 10.75 -12.89 14.29
C PRO A 53 10.21 -11.52 14.76
N ALA A 54 10.00 -11.37 16.07
CA ALA A 54 9.65 -10.07 16.64
C ALA A 54 10.77 -9.05 16.38
N GLY A 55 10.39 -7.80 16.09
CA GLY A 55 11.34 -6.71 15.84
C GLY A 55 11.88 -6.63 14.41
N THR A 56 11.50 -7.54 13.51
CA THR A 56 11.77 -7.37 12.08
C THR A 56 10.86 -6.30 11.46
N ALA A 57 11.27 -5.73 10.33
CA ALA A 57 10.38 -4.89 9.54
C ALA A 57 9.17 -5.72 9.07
N ARG A 58 7.98 -5.11 9.17
CA ARG A 58 6.76 -5.63 8.54
C ARG A 58 6.63 -5.08 7.13
N GLY A 59 5.97 -5.84 6.26
CA GLY A 59 5.79 -5.45 4.86
C GLY A 59 4.60 -6.15 4.21
N GLY A 60 4.20 -5.62 3.06
CA GLY A 60 3.23 -6.22 2.17
C GLY A 60 3.64 -5.95 0.73
N GLU A 61 3.23 -6.82 -0.16
CA GLU A 61 3.35 -6.61 -1.60
C GLU A 61 2.29 -7.43 -2.33
N LYS A 62 1.71 -6.85 -3.37
CA LYS A 62 0.97 -7.59 -4.38
C LYS A 62 1.94 -8.17 -5.42
N SER A 63 2.12 -9.49 -5.44
CA SER A 63 2.89 -10.23 -6.44
C SER A 63 1.98 -10.95 -7.44
N ASP A 64 2.59 -11.59 -8.45
CA ASP A 64 1.86 -12.42 -9.42
C ASP A 64 1.19 -13.65 -8.78
N LEU A 65 1.66 -14.07 -7.60
CA LEU A 65 1.14 -15.22 -6.87
C LEU A 65 -0.01 -14.85 -5.93
N GLY A 66 -0.12 -13.58 -5.55
CA GLY A 66 -1.17 -13.09 -4.67
C GLY A 66 -0.73 -11.90 -3.82
N LEU A 67 -1.35 -11.78 -2.65
CA LEU A 67 -0.99 -10.78 -1.65
C LEU A 67 -0.01 -11.39 -0.64
N GLU A 68 1.24 -10.94 -0.66
CA GLU A 68 2.27 -11.38 0.26
C GLU A 68 2.32 -10.46 1.48
N LEU A 69 2.41 -11.05 2.67
CA LEU A 69 2.52 -10.33 3.94
C LEU A 69 3.69 -10.87 4.74
N TRP A 70 4.62 -9.99 5.12
CA TRP A 70 5.73 -10.29 6.01
C TRP A 70 5.42 -9.80 7.41
N VAL A 71 5.14 -10.74 8.31
CA VAL A 71 4.47 -10.48 9.59
C VAL A 71 5.39 -10.81 10.77
N PRO A 72 6.03 -9.79 11.38
CA PRO A 72 6.75 -9.95 12.63
C PRO A 72 5.81 -10.45 13.73
N LYS A 73 6.29 -11.36 14.58
CA LYS A 73 5.52 -11.89 15.70
C LYS A 73 4.97 -10.74 16.58
N GLY A 74 3.65 -10.72 16.72
CA GLY A 74 2.93 -9.73 17.54
C GLY A 74 2.69 -8.38 16.87
N ALA A 75 3.07 -8.19 15.61
CA ALA A 75 2.78 -6.97 14.87
C ALA A 75 1.29 -6.90 14.47
N ASP A 76 0.68 -5.72 14.63
CA ASP A 76 -0.57 -5.41 13.92
C ASP A 76 -0.23 -5.18 12.45
N MET A 77 -0.96 -5.80 11.53
CA MET A 77 -0.74 -5.66 10.09
C MET A 77 -1.84 -4.85 9.39
N ALA A 78 -2.78 -4.27 10.14
CA ALA A 78 -3.98 -3.68 9.55
C ALA A 78 -3.72 -2.52 8.59
N ASP A 79 -2.73 -1.67 8.88
CA ASP A 79 -2.36 -0.56 8.00
C ASP A 79 -1.72 -1.04 6.69
N ILE A 80 -0.76 -1.97 6.78
CA ILE A 80 -0.15 -2.60 5.59
C ILE A 80 -1.20 -3.37 4.80
N PHE A 81 -2.06 -4.12 5.46
CA PHE A 81 -3.12 -4.86 4.78
C PHE A 81 -4.08 -3.90 4.07
N CYS A 82 -4.46 -2.78 4.70
CA CYS A 82 -5.27 -1.75 4.06
C CYS A 82 -4.59 -1.15 2.82
N HIS A 83 -3.29 -0.87 2.91
CA HIS A 83 -2.47 -0.39 1.81
C HIS A 83 -2.53 -1.36 0.61
N GLU A 84 -2.25 -2.65 0.85
CA GLU A 84 -2.26 -3.65 -0.21
C GLU A 84 -3.66 -3.90 -0.79
N LEU A 85 -4.70 -3.84 0.04
CA LEU A 85 -6.09 -3.88 -0.45
C LEU A 85 -6.43 -2.67 -1.33
N ALA A 86 -5.81 -1.51 -1.10
CA ALA A 86 -6.00 -0.34 -1.94
C ALA A 86 -5.43 -0.56 -3.35
N HIS A 87 -4.29 -1.24 -3.49
CA HIS A 87 -3.75 -1.67 -4.78
C HIS A 87 -4.72 -2.62 -5.50
N ILE A 88 -5.25 -3.62 -4.78
CA ILE A 88 -6.24 -4.56 -5.34
C ILE A 88 -7.53 -3.83 -5.75
N GLN A 89 -7.98 -2.85 -4.96
CA GLN A 89 -9.14 -2.01 -5.28
C GLN A 89 -8.90 -1.23 -6.57
N GLN A 90 -7.71 -0.65 -6.72
CA GLN A 90 -7.34 0.10 -7.92
C GLN A 90 -7.37 -0.78 -9.17
N ASP A 91 -6.85 -2.00 -9.13
CA ASP A 91 -6.89 -2.91 -10.28
C ASP A 91 -8.32 -3.20 -10.76
N ARG A 92 -9.25 -3.31 -9.80
CA ARG A 92 -10.66 -3.65 -10.08
C ARG A 92 -11.51 -2.47 -10.45
N HIS A 93 -11.21 -1.33 -9.86
CA HIS A 93 -11.95 -0.09 -10.01
C HIS A 93 -11.00 1.06 -10.38
N PRO A 94 -10.28 0.95 -11.52
CA PRO A 94 -9.23 1.92 -11.87
C PRO A 94 -9.77 3.34 -12.03
N ALA A 95 -11.05 3.49 -12.40
CA ALA A 95 -11.70 4.79 -12.50
C ALA A 95 -11.79 5.53 -11.14
N MET A 96 -11.90 4.80 -10.02
CA MET A 96 -11.95 5.40 -8.68
C MET A 96 -10.61 6.01 -8.29
N ALA A 97 -9.53 5.22 -8.40
CA ALA A 97 -8.18 5.68 -8.13
C ALA A 97 -7.79 6.83 -9.08
N ARG A 98 -8.08 6.69 -10.39
CA ARG A 98 -7.82 7.75 -11.37
C ARG A 98 -8.52 9.06 -11.01
N ARG A 99 -9.82 9.02 -10.68
CA ARG A 99 -10.57 10.22 -10.27
C ARG A 99 -9.97 10.87 -9.03
N PHE A 100 -9.48 10.07 -8.08
CA PHE A 100 -8.78 10.62 -6.91
C PHE A 100 -7.47 11.32 -7.29
N LEU A 101 -6.65 10.68 -8.14
CA LEU A 101 -5.38 11.24 -8.59
C LEU A 101 -5.57 12.56 -9.37
N GLU A 102 -6.68 12.71 -10.10
CA GLU A 102 -7.03 13.93 -10.84
C GLU A 102 -7.20 15.17 -9.95
N PHE A 103 -7.48 15.05 -8.65
CA PHE A 103 -7.60 16.22 -7.78
C PHE A 103 -6.28 16.96 -7.62
N ARG A 104 -5.15 16.24 -7.59
CA ARG A 104 -3.84 16.84 -7.31
C ARG A 104 -2.68 16.10 -7.94
N HIS A 105 -2.53 14.80 -7.72
CA HIS A 105 -1.39 14.03 -8.23
C HIS A 105 -1.19 14.27 -9.72
N ASP A 106 -2.21 14.07 -10.54
CA ASP A 106 -2.12 14.15 -12.01
C ASP A 106 -2.12 15.59 -12.55
N GLN A 107 -2.18 16.60 -11.67
CA GLN A 107 -2.10 18.00 -12.10
C GLN A 107 -0.67 18.30 -12.61
N PRO A 108 -0.51 18.98 -13.77
CA PRO A 108 0.81 19.24 -14.35
C PRO A 108 1.80 19.92 -13.39
N ALA A 109 1.34 20.90 -12.61
CA ALA A 109 2.17 21.59 -11.63
C ALA A 109 2.64 20.67 -10.48
N THR A 110 1.81 19.71 -10.08
CA THR A 110 2.16 18.71 -9.06
C THR A 110 3.19 17.74 -9.62
N GLN A 111 2.97 17.21 -10.83
CA GLN A 111 3.90 16.29 -11.49
C GLN A 111 5.27 16.93 -11.73
N GLU A 112 5.32 18.20 -12.12
CA GLU A 112 6.56 18.95 -12.26
C GLU A 112 7.31 19.03 -10.92
N LYS A 113 6.62 19.37 -9.83
CA LYS A 113 7.21 19.41 -8.48
C LYS A 113 7.71 18.03 -8.02
N ILE A 114 6.95 16.97 -8.26
CA ILE A 114 7.36 15.58 -7.95
C ILE A 114 8.64 15.24 -8.71
N GLY A 115 8.71 15.57 -10.01
CA GLY A 115 9.90 15.36 -10.83
C GLY A 115 11.13 16.12 -10.29
N GLN A 116 10.95 17.38 -9.89
CA GLN A 116 12.02 18.19 -9.27
C GLN A 116 12.53 17.56 -7.96
N ILE A 117 11.63 17.05 -7.12
CA ILE A 117 11.99 16.35 -5.88
C ILE A 117 12.79 15.08 -6.18
N TRP A 118 12.36 14.25 -7.15
CA TRP A 118 13.09 13.04 -7.53
C TRP A 118 14.48 13.33 -8.09
N LEU A 119 14.62 14.38 -8.90
CA LEU A 119 15.94 14.82 -9.36
C LEU A 119 16.84 15.23 -8.20
N ALA A 120 16.28 15.87 -7.17
CA ALA A 120 17.04 16.20 -5.95
C ALA A 120 17.44 14.93 -5.17
N VAL A 121 16.53 13.97 -5.00
CA VAL A 121 16.84 12.66 -4.40
C VAL A 121 17.97 11.97 -5.16
N MET A 122 17.88 11.85 -6.48
CA MET A 122 18.91 11.21 -7.30
C MET A 122 20.27 11.89 -7.15
N ARG A 123 20.32 13.23 -7.17
CA ARG A 123 21.57 13.99 -7.01
C ARG A 123 22.19 13.79 -5.63
N ALA A 124 21.38 13.82 -4.58
CA ALA A 124 21.85 13.71 -3.21
C ALA A 124 22.31 12.29 -2.82
N ASN A 125 21.83 11.27 -3.55
CA ASN A 125 22.12 9.87 -3.30
C ASN A 125 23.00 9.23 -4.40
N ASN A 126 23.70 10.04 -5.21
CA ASN A 126 24.57 9.56 -6.29
C ASN A 126 23.90 8.56 -7.26
N GLY A 127 22.59 8.71 -7.48
CA GLY A 127 21.78 7.82 -8.32
C GLY A 127 21.20 6.59 -7.59
N GLU A 128 21.52 6.37 -6.32
CA GLU A 128 20.89 5.33 -5.51
C GLU A 128 19.47 5.76 -5.11
N LEU A 129 18.48 4.89 -5.34
CA LEU A 129 17.05 5.17 -5.11
C LEU A 129 16.44 4.29 -4.00
N GLU A 130 17.29 3.70 -3.16
CA GLU A 130 16.87 2.92 -2.00
C GLU A 130 16.83 3.79 -0.74
N PRO A 131 15.80 3.67 0.11
CA PRO A 131 15.78 4.31 1.41
C PRO A 131 16.96 3.86 2.30
N PRO A 132 17.46 4.70 3.23
CA PRO A 132 16.97 6.04 3.55
C PRO A 132 17.50 7.12 2.60
N TYR A 133 16.60 7.99 2.11
CA TYR A 133 16.94 9.06 1.18
C TYR A 133 17.65 10.22 1.88
N ARG A 134 18.77 10.68 1.30
CA ARG A 134 19.37 11.97 1.63
C ARG A 134 18.69 13.07 0.83
N LEU A 135 18.30 14.15 1.50
CA LEU A 135 17.66 15.32 0.89
C LEU A 135 18.24 16.60 1.49
N ASP A 136 18.42 17.61 0.64
CA ASP A 136 18.79 18.96 1.08
C ASP A 136 17.56 19.74 1.60
N GLY A 137 17.81 20.92 2.18
CA GLY A 137 16.75 21.76 2.74
C GLY A 137 15.75 22.27 1.71
N ALA A 138 16.16 22.46 0.45
CA ALA A 138 15.28 22.93 -0.62
C ALA A 138 14.29 21.84 -1.05
N ALA A 139 14.76 20.59 -1.16
CA ALA A 139 13.91 19.44 -1.43
C ALA A 139 12.91 19.20 -0.29
N TRP A 140 13.33 19.35 0.97
CA TRP A 140 12.40 19.28 2.11
C TRP A 140 11.34 20.39 2.11
N ALA A 141 11.73 21.61 1.72
CA ALA A 141 10.78 22.71 1.57
C ALA A 141 9.74 22.41 0.47
N ALA A 142 10.17 21.91 -0.69
CA ALA A 142 9.27 21.53 -1.79
C ALA A 142 8.32 20.39 -1.38
N ILE A 143 8.82 19.38 -0.67
CA ILE A 143 8.03 18.30 -0.09
C ILE A 143 6.93 18.83 0.84
N ASN A 144 7.27 19.77 1.71
CA ASN A 144 6.32 20.35 2.66
C ASN A 144 5.29 21.25 1.97
N GLU A 145 5.68 21.97 0.91
CA GLU A 145 4.77 22.79 0.12
C GLU A 145 3.76 21.93 -0.67
N LEU A 146 4.21 20.78 -1.21
CA LEU A 146 3.37 19.87 -1.99
C LEU A 146 2.22 19.26 -1.16
N LYS A 147 2.38 19.20 0.18
CA LYS A 147 1.46 18.56 1.14
C LYS A 147 1.04 17.15 0.70
N PHE A 148 1.96 16.33 0.19
CA PHE A 148 1.61 15.01 -0.33
C PHE A 148 1.36 13.97 0.80
N PRO A 149 0.68 12.85 0.50
CA PRO A 149 0.38 11.79 1.46
C PRO A 149 1.65 11.20 2.07
N ARG A 150 1.78 11.22 3.39
CA ARG A 150 2.95 10.69 4.12
C ARG A 150 2.59 10.09 5.46
N ARG A 151 3.11 8.89 5.77
CA ARG A 151 2.92 8.23 7.07
C ARG A 151 3.77 8.85 8.18
N ARG A 152 4.96 9.35 7.81
CA ARG A 152 5.95 10.01 8.67
C ARG A 152 6.66 11.11 7.89
N ALA A 153 7.33 12.02 8.58
CA ALA A 153 7.96 13.19 7.96
C ALA A 153 8.90 12.83 6.80
N ASP A 154 9.61 11.70 6.92
CA ASP A 154 10.60 11.19 5.98
C ASP A 154 10.08 10.13 4.98
N ASP A 155 8.79 9.85 4.98
CA ASP A 155 8.19 8.87 4.08
C ASP A 155 7.98 9.47 2.69
N LEU A 156 8.74 8.99 1.71
CA LEU A 156 8.61 9.40 0.30
C LEU A 156 7.89 8.36 -0.56
N HIS A 157 7.35 7.31 0.04
CA HIS A 157 6.82 6.17 -0.70
C HIS A 157 5.71 6.55 -1.69
N ALA A 158 4.78 7.42 -1.28
CA ALA A 158 3.72 7.95 -2.13
C ALA A 158 4.22 8.77 -3.34
N LEU A 159 5.48 9.25 -3.33
CA LEU A 159 6.05 9.97 -4.47
C LEU A 159 6.57 9.03 -5.55
N THR A 160 6.80 7.74 -5.24
CA THR A 160 7.47 6.81 -6.16
C THR A 160 6.63 6.50 -7.38
N LYS A 161 5.33 6.28 -7.20
CA LYS A 161 4.38 5.89 -8.25
C LYS A 161 2.98 6.38 -7.88
N SER A 162 2.15 6.62 -8.89
CA SER A 162 0.74 7.00 -8.70
C SER A 162 -0.06 5.95 -7.91
N ILE A 163 0.29 4.67 -8.06
CA ILE A 163 -0.34 3.57 -7.32
C ILE A 163 -0.08 3.71 -5.81
N GLU A 164 1.15 4.10 -5.42
CA GLU A 164 1.50 4.32 -4.02
C GLU A 164 0.87 5.59 -3.47
N TYR A 165 0.73 6.62 -4.31
CA TYR A 165 0.00 7.83 -3.93
C TYR A 165 -1.44 7.51 -3.51
N TRP A 166 -2.12 6.68 -4.29
CA TRP A 166 -3.45 6.19 -3.97
C TRP A 166 -3.44 5.33 -2.70
N ALA A 167 -2.59 4.30 -2.63
CA ALA A 167 -2.58 3.36 -1.52
C ALA A 167 -2.22 4.02 -0.18
N VAL A 168 -1.22 4.91 -0.14
CA VAL A 168 -0.88 5.68 1.06
C VAL A 168 -2.00 6.62 1.46
N SER A 169 -2.72 7.23 0.50
CA SER A 169 -3.86 8.10 0.83
C SER A 169 -5.00 7.33 1.50
N VAL A 170 -5.30 6.13 0.99
CA VAL A 170 -6.28 5.20 1.60
C VAL A 170 -5.82 4.73 2.98
N GLU A 171 -4.53 4.41 3.14
CA GLU A 171 -3.93 4.03 4.42
C GLU A 171 -4.06 5.14 5.46
N LEU A 172 -3.79 6.39 5.09
CA LEU A 172 -3.95 7.54 5.99
C LEU A 172 -5.41 7.75 6.39
N ALA A 173 -6.36 7.60 5.47
CA ALA A 173 -7.78 7.66 5.77
C ALA A 173 -8.21 6.53 6.71
N PHE A 174 -7.69 5.33 6.52
CA PHE A 174 -7.91 4.20 7.43
C PHE A 174 -7.40 4.49 8.85
N LEU A 175 -6.20 5.03 8.98
CA LEU A 175 -5.63 5.40 10.28
C LEU A 175 -6.47 6.48 10.96
N ALA A 176 -6.86 7.52 10.23
CA ALA A 176 -7.71 8.60 10.74
C ALA A 176 -9.09 8.09 11.18
N TRP A 177 -9.69 7.17 10.43
CA TRP A 177 -10.97 6.53 10.77
C TRP A 177 -10.85 5.64 12.01
N LYS A 178 -9.80 4.81 12.09
CA LYS A 178 -9.52 3.95 13.24
C LYS A 178 -9.34 4.76 14.53
N ASP A 179 -8.72 5.93 14.42
CA ASP A 179 -8.49 6.84 15.55
C ASP A 179 -9.71 7.72 15.86
N GLY A 180 -10.76 7.70 15.02
CA GLY A 180 -11.96 8.52 15.18
C GLY A 180 -11.76 10.01 14.86
N ASP A 181 -10.70 10.37 14.14
CA ASP A 181 -10.33 11.76 13.80
C ASP A 181 -10.06 11.94 12.31
N MET A 182 -11.13 11.88 11.50
CA MET A 182 -11.06 12.11 10.07
C MET A 182 -10.61 13.54 9.69
N LYS A 183 -10.66 14.51 10.61
CA LYS A 183 -10.19 15.88 10.35
C LYS A 183 -8.67 15.93 10.16
N ARG A 184 -7.94 14.97 10.74
CA ARG A 184 -6.48 14.86 10.60
C ARG A 184 -6.03 14.64 9.14
N LEU A 185 -6.92 14.18 8.25
CA LEU A 185 -6.59 14.02 6.83
C LEU A 185 -6.14 15.32 6.17
N GLY A 186 -6.67 16.47 6.58
CA GLY A 186 -6.29 17.78 6.02
C GLY A 186 -4.84 18.18 6.29
N ALA A 187 -4.12 17.47 7.16
CA ALA A 187 -2.68 17.65 7.36
C ALA A 187 -1.84 17.01 6.24
N HIS A 188 -2.41 16.03 5.52
CA HIS A 188 -1.70 15.19 4.56
C HIS A 188 -2.31 15.20 3.15
N LEU A 189 -3.58 15.56 3.04
CA LEU A 189 -4.37 15.54 1.80
C LEU A 189 -4.90 16.94 1.47
N SER A 190 -5.22 17.18 0.20
CA SER A 190 -6.03 18.35 -0.18
C SER A 190 -7.45 18.24 0.38
N GLU A 191 -8.19 19.35 0.38
CA GLU A 191 -9.59 19.33 0.82
C GLU A 191 -10.45 18.40 -0.05
N GLU A 192 -10.23 18.43 -1.37
CA GLU A 192 -10.93 17.60 -2.35
C GLU A 192 -10.62 16.12 -2.17
N GLU A 193 -9.35 15.77 -1.94
CA GLU A 193 -8.91 14.40 -1.66
C GLU A 193 -9.52 13.87 -0.36
N ALA A 194 -9.49 14.68 0.71
CA ALA A 194 -10.07 14.31 2.00
C ALA A 194 -11.60 14.14 1.89
N ALA A 195 -12.28 15.05 1.20
CA ALA A 195 -13.72 14.97 0.95
C ALA A 195 -14.10 13.77 0.07
N PHE A 196 -13.24 13.37 -0.87
CA PHE A 196 -13.45 12.17 -1.67
C PHE A 196 -13.32 10.88 -0.85
N LEU A 197 -12.31 10.79 0.02
CA LEU A 197 -12.07 9.58 0.81
C LEU A 197 -13.05 9.42 1.97
N ALA A 198 -13.42 10.50 2.67
CA ALA A 198 -14.20 10.42 3.90
C ALA A 198 -15.49 9.56 3.79
N PRO A 199 -16.32 9.65 2.73
CA PRO A 199 -17.52 8.82 2.58
C PRO A 199 -17.24 7.31 2.41
N LEU A 200 -16.00 6.92 2.06
CA LEU A 200 -15.61 5.52 1.94
C LEU A 200 -15.35 4.86 3.32
N PHE A 201 -15.30 5.66 4.40
CA PHE A 201 -15.00 5.24 5.77
C PHE A 201 -16.16 5.64 6.72
N PRO A 202 -17.31 4.95 6.67
CA PRO A 202 -18.50 5.28 7.47
C PRO A 202 -18.37 4.91 8.95
#